data_AF-A0A2P8I2P7-F1
#
_entry.id   AF-A0A2P8I2P7-F1
#
_cell.length_a   1.000
_cell.length_b   1.000
_cell.length_c   1.000
_cell.angle_alpha   90.00
_cell.angle_beta   90.00
_cell.angle_gamma   90.00
#
_symmetry.space_group_name_H-M   'P 1'
#
loop_
_entity.id
_entity.type
_entity.pdbx_description
1 polymer ?
#
loop_
_entity_poly.entity_id
_entity_poly.type
_entity_poly.pdbx_seq_one_letter_code
_entity_poly.pdbx_strand_id
1 'polypeptide(L)'
;MNTKVASMLLAVGLCASLVGCSSKEDEFVAELKAAGFTAIGEPRSESEKKSKKVGKRTIKSSQKVIEVTVRVKGCDLEFEKVSGQAGYWLDELHVNGQEPDWPGYPENLKQQDVVTVFAGGQPKPDGFKDCYKPNEA
;
A
#
# COMPACT_ATOMS: atom_id res chain seq x y z
N MET A 1 -2.63 -3.74 -69.17
CA MET A 1 -2.74 -2.86 -68.00
C MET A 1 -1.92 -3.46 -66.87
N ASN A 2 -0.87 -2.76 -66.45
CA ASN A 2 -0.01 -3.12 -65.34
C ASN A 2 -0.79 -3.01 -64.02
N THR A 3 -0.72 -4.02 -63.17
CA THR A 3 -1.09 -3.83 -61.76
C THR A 3 -0.02 -4.47 -60.88
N LYS A 4 0.92 -3.62 -60.46
CA LYS A 4 1.88 -3.88 -59.40
C LYS A 4 1.09 -4.02 -58.09
N VAL A 5 1.10 -5.22 -57.50
CA VAL A 5 0.65 -5.40 -56.12
C VAL A 5 1.88 -5.24 -55.23
N ALA A 6 1.94 -4.10 -54.56
CA ALA A 6 2.99 -3.74 -53.64
C ALA A 6 2.98 -4.68 -52.43
N SER A 7 4.12 -5.32 -52.17
CA SER A 7 4.41 -5.94 -50.87
C SER A 7 4.44 -4.87 -49.79
N MET A 8 3.37 -4.75 -49.01
CA MET A 8 3.43 -4.10 -47.70
C MET A 8 3.74 -5.17 -46.66
N LEU A 9 5.02 -5.52 -46.55
CA LEU A 9 5.58 -6.05 -45.30
C LEU A 9 5.71 -4.86 -44.34
N LEU A 10 4.60 -4.48 -43.71
CA LEU A 10 4.63 -3.51 -42.63
C LEU A 10 4.95 -4.28 -41.33
N ALA A 11 6.23 -4.24 -40.99
CA ALA A 11 6.72 -4.59 -39.67
C ALA A 11 6.04 -3.71 -38.61
N VAL A 12 5.14 -4.31 -37.83
CA VAL A 12 4.82 -3.85 -36.48
C VAL A 12 5.12 -5.03 -35.54
N GLY A 13 6.39 -5.42 -35.55
CA GLY A 13 7.00 -6.14 -34.45
C GLY A 13 7.28 -5.16 -33.31
N LEU A 14 7.28 -5.70 -32.09
CA LEU A 14 7.35 -5.02 -30.80
C LEU A 14 6.01 -4.43 -30.31
N CYS A 15 5.10 -5.33 -29.94
CA CYS A 15 4.53 -5.20 -28.60
C CYS A 15 5.69 -5.29 -27.59
N ALA A 16 6.45 -4.21 -27.44
CA ALA A 16 7.17 -3.98 -26.20
C ALA A 16 6.06 -3.79 -25.17
N SER A 17 5.68 -4.89 -24.52
CA SER A 17 5.07 -4.82 -23.20
C SER A 17 6.01 -3.96 -22.37
N LEU A 18 5.70 -2.67 -22.28
CA LEU A 18 6.01 -1.84 -21.14
C LEU A 18 5.28 -2.52 -19.97
N VAL A 19 5.81 -3.66 -19.53
CA VAL A 19 5.72 -4.06 -18.14
C VAL A 19 6.54 -2.98 -17.46
N GLY A 20 5.91 -1.82 -17.25
CA GLY A 20 6.47 -0.80 -16.40
C GLY A 20 6.84 -1.53 -15.13
N CYS A 21 8.12 -1.52 -14.77
CA CYS A 21 8.52 -1.91 -13.43
C CYS A 21 7.88 -0.87 -12.51
N SER A 22 6.60 -1.04 -12.17
CA SER A 22 5.99 -0.32 -11.06
C SER A 22 6.85 -0.62 -9.85
N SER A 23 7.27 0.42 -9.15
CA SER A 23 7.99 0.21 -7.90
C SER A 23 7.07 -0.56 -6.94
N LYS A 24 7.63 -1.27 -5.96
CA LYS A 24 6.81 -1.93 -4.92
C LYS A 24 5.94 -0.94 -4.13
N GLU A 25 6.35 0.33 -4.12
CA GLU A 25 5.60 1.45 -3.57
C GLU A 25 4.37 1.76 -4.43
N ASP A 26 4.52 1.85 -5.76
CA ASP A 26 3.40 2.06 -6.69
C ASP A 26 2.40 0.90 -6.68
N GLU A 27 2.90 -0.35 -6.60
CA GLU A 27 2.06 -1.53 -6.45
C GLU A 27 1.22 -1.44 -5.17
N PHE A 28 1.84 -1.05 -4.05
CA PHE A 28 1.13 -0.91 -2.79
C PHE A 28 0.08 0.21 -2.81
N VAL A 29 0.42 1.37 -3.39
CA VAL A 29 -0.55 2.45 -3.63
C VAL A 29 -1.72 1.95 -4.50
N ALA A 30 -1.46 1.12 -5.51
CA ALA A 30 -2.51 0.55 -6.34
C ALA A 30 -3.40 -0.46 -5.57
N GLU A 31 -2.83 -1.26 -4.68
CA GLU A 31 -3.58 -2.16 -3.78
C GLU A 31 -4.51 -1.35 -2.85
N LEU A 32 -4.03 -0.26 -2.26
CA LEU A 32 -4.83 0.62 -1.41
C LEU A 32 -5.97 1.29 -2.22
N LYS A 33 -5.71 1.72 -3.45
CA LYS A 33 -6.77 2.22 -4.36
C LYS A 33 -7.82 1.15 -4.63
N ALA A 34 -7.39 -0.08 -4.92
CA ALA A 34 -8.29 -1.20 -5.16
C ALA A 34 -9.12 -1.57 -3.91
N ALA A 35 -8.60 -1.31 -2.72
CA ALA A 35 -9.30 -1.47 -1.45
C ALA A 35 -10.27 -0.31 -1.11
N GLY A 36 -10.37 0.69 -1.99
CA GLY A 36 -11.33 1.80 -1.89
C GLY A 36 -10.74 3.07 -1.28
N PHE A 37 -9.46 3.10 -0.90
CA PHE A 37 -8.84 4.33 -0.41
C PHE A 37 -8.61 5.31 -1.55
N THR A 38 -8.95 6.58 -1.35
CA THR A 38 -8.89 7.62 -2.39
C THR A 38 -7.92 8.75 -2.04
N ALA A 39 -7.83 9.11 -0.76
CA ALA A 39 -6.88 10.09 -0.25
C ALA A 39 -5.61 9.39 0.25
N ILE A 40 -4.71 9.06 -0.69
CA ILE A 40 -3.48 8.32 -0.42
C ILE A 40 -2.28 9.26 -0.53
N GLY A 41 -1.42 9.26 0.49
CA GLY A 41 -0.19 10.04 0.55
C GLY A 41 0.95 9.42 -0.25
N GLU A 42 2.13 10.06 -0.17
CA GLU A 42 3.34 9.54 -0.80
C GLU A 42 3.85 8.31 -0.03
N PRO A 43 4.18 7.20 -0.72
CA PRO A 43 4.76 6.04 -0.08
C PRO A 43 6.16 6.35 0.46
N ARG A 44 6.47 5.82 1.64
CA ARG A 44 7.79 5.82 2.24
C ARG A 44 8.30 4.40 2.37
N SER A 45 9.61 4.24 2.43
CA SER A 45 10.16 2.92 2.68
C SER A 45 11.44 2.94 3.49
N GLU A 46 11.52 1.96 4.38
CA GLU A 46 12.69 1.70 5.20
C GLU A 46 13.26 0.31 4.88
N SER A 47 14.57 0.19 4.97
CA SER A 47 15.27 -1.07 4.70
C SER A 47 16.00 -1.56 5.95
N GLU A 48 15.46 -2.58 6.59
CA GLU A 48 16.06 -3.20 7.76
C GLU A 48 17.01 -4.32 7.34
N LYS A 49 18.27 -4.25 7.79
CA LYS A 49 19.28 -5.30 7.55
C LYS A 49 19.34 -6.24 8.74
N LYS A 50 18.92 -7.49 8.54
CA LYS A 50 19.04 -8.56 9.54
C LYS A 50 20.20 -9.48 9.19
N SER A 51 20.90 -9.97 10.21
CA SER A 51 21.89 -11.04 10.03
C SER A 51 21.69 -12.09 11.11
N LYS A 52 21.70 -13.36 10.69
CA LYS A 52 21.53 -14.51 11.58
C LYS A 52 22.67 -15.48 11.38
N LYS A 53 23.31 -15.88 12.49
CA LYS A 53 24.34 -16.91 12.47
C LYS A 53 23.69 -18.29 12.63
N VAL A 54 23.95 -19.19 11.68
CA VAL A 54 23.48 -20.58 11.70
C VAL A 54 24.70 -21.49 11.58
N GLY A 55 25.11 -22.07 12.71
CA GLY A 55 26.38 -22.80 12.81
C GLY A 55 27.58 -21.90 12.49
N LYS A 56 28.42 -22.31 11.52
CA LYS A 56 29.57 -21.52 11.04
C LYS A 56 29.21 -20.51 9.94
N ARG A 57 27.96 -20.48 9.46
CA ARG A 57 27.51 -19.59 8.37
C ARG A 57 26.78 -18.37 8.93
N THR A 58 26.98 -17.22 8.29
CA THR A 58 26.21 -16.00 8.54
C THR A 58 25.27 -15.78 7.35
N ILE A 59 23.97 -15.73 7.62
CA ILE A 59 22.95 -15.40 6.65
C ILE A 59 22.63 -13.92 6.82
N LYS A 60 22.74 -13.14 5.74
CA LYS A 60 22.32 -11.74 5.70
C LYS A 60 21.03 -11.65 4.91
N SER A 61 20.06 -10.91 5.42
CA SER A 61 18.81 -10.60 4.75
C SER A 61 18.52 -9.12 4.90
N SER A 62 17.84 -8.54 3.92
CA SER A 62 17.28 -7.20 4.01
C SER A 62 15.77 -7.30 3.83
N GLN A 63 15.02 -6.67 4.73
CA GLN A 63 13.58 -6.54 4.65
C GLN A 63 13.30 -5.09 4.29
N LYS A 64 12.51 -4.86 3.22
CA LYS A 64 12.05 -3.52 2.87
C LYS A 64 10.61 -3.40 3.35
N VAL A 65 10.39 -2.48 4.27
CA VAL A 65 9.06 -2.07 4.75
C VAL A 65 8.62 -0.87 3.93
N ILE A 66 7.35 -0.84 3.55
CA ILE A 66 6.74 0.24 2.79
C ILE A 66 5.55 0.74 3.59
N GLU A 67 5.54 2.03 3.88
CA GLU A 67 4.49 2.72 4.64
C GLU A 67 3.77 3.69 3.72
N VAL A 68 2.46 3.75 3.84
CA VAL A 68 1.62 4.70 3.10
C VAL A 68 0.56 5.26 4.04
N THR A 69 0.61 6.57 4.24
CA THR A 69 -0.47 7.25 4.94
C THR A 69 -1.68 7.41 4.04
N VAL A 70 -2.87 7.10 4.53
CA VAL A 70 -4.15 7.39 3.89
C VAL A 70 -5.04 8.22 4.82
N ARG A 71 -5.80 9.15 4.25
CA ARG A 71 -6.75 9.95 5.02
C ARG A 71 -8.15 9.37 4.92
N VAL A 72 -8.77 9.11 6.06
CA VAL A 72 -10.15 8.63 6.16
C VAL A 72 -10.87 9.44 7.22
N LYS A 73 -11.97 10.10 6.84
CA LYS A 73 -12.82 10.86 7.79
C LYS A 73 -12.02 11.84 8.66
N GLY A 74 -11.08 12.56 8.04
CA GLY A 74 -10.23 13.55 8.70
C GLY A 74 -9.03 13.00 9.48
N CYS A 75 -8.93 11.68 9.64
CA CYS A 75 -7.79 11.04 10.31
C CYS A 75 -6.82 10.43 9.32
N ASP A 76 -5.54 10.54 9.63
CA ASP A 76 -4.45 9.93 8.87
C ASP A 76 -4.11 8.57 9.48
N LEU A 77 -4.09 7.54 8.64
CA LEU A 77 -3.80 6.15 8.98
C LEU A 77 -2.58 5.69 8.20
N GLU A 78 -1.59 5.12 8.86
CA GLU A 78 -0.45 4.50 8.21
C GLU A 78 -0.71 3.03 7.96
N PHE A 79 -0.60 2.64 6.69
CA PHE A 79 -0.62 1.26 6.30
C PHE A 79 0.79 0.79 5.97
N GLU A 80 1.17 -0.34 6.53
CA GLU A 80 2.49 -0.94 6.33
C GLU A 80 2.36 -2.21 5.47
N LYS A 81 3.34 -2.40 4.58
CA LYS A 81 3.54 -3.60 3.78
C LYS A 81 5.01 -3.97 3.72
N VAL A 82 5.32 -5.24 3.98
CA VAL A 82 6.65 -5.78 3.69
C VAL A 82 6.75 -6.16 2.21
N SER A 83 7.73 -5.57 1.54
CA SER A 83 8.02 -5.82 0.13
C SER A 83 8.23 -7.31 -0.14
N GLY A 84 7.46 -7.85 -1.10
CA GLY A 84 7.50 -9.26 -1.48
C GLY A 84 6.60 -10.17 -0.64
N GLN A 85 5.91 -9.66 0.36
CA GLN A 85 4.84 -10.38 1.06
C GLN A 85 3.47 -10.02 0.49
N ALA A 86 2.55 -10.99 0.51
CA ALA A 86 1.13 -10.70 0.36
C ALA A 86 0.66 -10.01 1.64
N GLY A 87 -0.34 -9.12 1.52
CA GLY A 87 -0.86 -8.43 2.68
C GLY A 87 -0.36 -7.03 2.89
N TYR A 88 -1.11 -6.29 3.69
CA TYR A 88 -0.71 -5.07 4.38
C TYR A 88 -1.57 -4.94 5.64
N TRP A 89 -1.11 -4.16 6.61
CA TRP A 89 -1.80 -3.95 7.88
C TRP A 89 -1.90 -2.46 8.19
N LEU A 90 -2.85 -2.13 9.05
CA LEU A 90 -2.87 -0.84 9.71
C LEU A 90 -1.79 -0.85 10.79
N ASP A 91 -0.87 0.10 10.73
CA ASP A 91 0.24 0.24 11.67
C ASP A 91 -0.03 1.35 12.68
N GLU A 92 -0.22 2.58 12.20
CA GLU A 92 -0.39 3.75 13.05
C GLU A 92 -1.67 4.55 12.73
N LEU A 93 -2.28 5.15 13.77
CA LEU A 93 -3.14 6.30 13.62
C LEU A 93 -2.31 7.54 13.97
N HIS A 94 -2.17 8.46 13.00
CA HIS A 94 -1.40 9.71 13.13
C HIS A 94 -2.16 10.76 13.94
N VAL A 95 -2.60 10.35 15.11
CA VAL A 95 -3.21 11.15 16.16
C VAL A 95 -2.30 10.97 17.35
N ASN A 96 -1.38 11.92 17.52
CA ASN A 96 -0.35 11.87 18.56
C ASN A 96 0.59 10.65 18.47
N GLY A 97 0.81 10.07 17.29
CA GLY A 97 1.80 8.99 17.14
C GLY A 97 1.33 7.64 17.70
N GLN A 98 0.02 7.39 17.76
CA GLN A 98 -0.52 6.24 18.47
C GLN A 98 -0.63 5.05 17.52
N GLU A 99 0.21 4.04 17.72
CA GLU A 99 -0.01 2.68 17.24
C GLU A 99 -1.25 2.14 17.94
N PRO A 100 -2.40 2.16 17.27
CA PRO A 100 -3.61 1.96 17.99
C PRO A 100 -3.83 0.45 18.03
N ASP A 101 -3.80 -0.14 19.23
CA ASP A 101 -4.14 -1.56 19.40
C ASP A 101 -5.63 -1.72 19.07
N TRP A 102 -5.91 -1.96 17.78
CA TRP A 102 -7.24 -2.13 17.23
C TRP A 102 -7.50 -3.62 17.14
N PRO A 103 -8.03 -4.23 18.22
CA PRO A 103 -8.18 -5.67 18.29
C PRO A 103 -9.02 -6.17 17.11
N GLY A 104 -8.45 -7.10 16.34
CA GLY A 104 -9.17 -7.84 15.30
C GLY A 104 -9.20 -7.20 13.91
N TYR A 105 -8.29 -6.27 13.60
CA TYR A 105 -8.15 -5.76 12.25
C TYR A 105 -7.55 -6.83 11.32
N PRO A 106 -8.27 -7.23 10.25
CA PRO A 106 -7.76 -8.22 9.31
C PRO A 106 -6.63 -7.63 8.46
N GLU A 107 -5.78 -8.51 7.95
CA GLU A 107 -4.89 -8.17 6.84
C GLU A 107 -5.72 -7.65 5.65
N ASN A 108 -5.21 -6.66 4.91
CA ASN A 108 -5.84 -6.08 3.72
C ASN A 108 -7.18 -5.37 3.98
N LEU A 109 -7.23 -4.50 4.99
CA LEU A 109 -8.42 -3.70 5.29
C LEU A 109 -8.90 -2.88 4.10
N LYS A 110 -10.22 -2.80 3.94
CA LYS A 110 -10.85 -1.90 2.99
C LYS A 110 -11.24 -0.60 3.67
N GLN A 111 -11.40 0.44 2.86
CA GLN A 111 -11.88 1.75 3.34
C GLN A 111 -13.20 1.61 4.13
N GLN A 112 -14.11 0.75 3.68
CA GLN A 112 -15.40 0.55 4.35
C GLN A 112 -15.26 -0.05 5.76
N ASP A 113 -14.28 -0.93 5.98
CA ASP A 113 -14.03 -1.56 7.28
C ASP A 113 -13.56 -0.49 8.28
N VAL A 114 -12.61 0.35 7.84
CA VAL A 114 -12.11 1.51 8.60
C VAL A 114 -13.24 2.46 8.97
N VAL A 115 -14.06 2.87 7.99
CA VAL A 115 -15.21 3.76 8.22
C VAL A 115 -16.20 3.15 9.22
N THR A 116 -16.46 1.84 9.13
CA THR A 116 -17.35 1.13 10.03
C THR A 116 -16.84 1.17 11.47
N VAL A 117 -15.54 0.94 11.68
CA VAL A 117 -14.96 0.98 13.03
C VAL A 117 -14.91 2.40 13.58
N PHE A 118 -14.58 3.39 12.75
CA PHE A 118 -14.58 4.79 13.15
C PHE A 118 -15.96 5.23 13.67
N ALA A 119 -17.03 4.80 13.01
CA ALA A 119 -18.41 5.08 13.40
C ALA A 119 -18.92 4.17 14.55
N GLY A 120 -18.26 3.04 14.78
CA GLY A 120 -18.66 2.05 15.79
C GLY A 120 -18.27 2.44 17.22
N GLY A 121 -18.95 1.84 18.20
CA GLY A 121 -18.75 2.10 19.63
C GLY A 121 -17.52 1.44 20.28
N GLN A 122 -16.60 0.87 19.49
CA GLN A 122 -15.34 0.32 20.00
C GLN A 122 -14.49 1.43 20.67
N PRO A 123 -13.69 1.12 21.70
CA PRO A 123 -12.71 2.06 22.25
C PRO A 123 -11.88 2.70 21.15
N LYS A 124 -11.60 3.99 21.27
CA LYS A 124 -10.79 4.76 20.32
C LYS A 124 -9.55 5.25 21.04
N PRO A 125 -8.40 5.34 20.34
CA PRO A 125 -7.19 5.91 20.91
C PRO A 125 -7.40 7.39 21.27
N ASP A 126 -6.56 7.88 22.18
CA ASP A 126 -6.61 9.27 22.61
C ASP A 126 -6.39 10.22 21.42
N GLY A 127 -7.13 11.33 21.42
CA GLY A 127 -7.10 12.32 20.32
C GLY A 127 -7.91 11.94 19.07
N PHE A 128 -8.49 10.74 18.97
CA PHE A 128 -9.25 10.33 17.78
C PHE A 128 -10.34 11.34 17.41
N LYS A 129 -10.99 11.94 18.40
CA LYS A 129 -12.04 12.96 18.21
C LYS A 129 -11.52 14.26 17.60
N ASP A 130 -10.22 14.53 17.69
CA ASP A 130 -9.60 15.76 17.18
C ASP A 130 -9.41 15.67 15.66
N CYS A 131 -9.21 14.47 15.13
CA CYS A 131 -9.16 14.22 13.68
C CYS A 131 -10.49 13.78 13.08
N TYR A 132 -11.32 13.05 13.84
CA TYR A 132 -12.49 12.37 13.27
C TYR A 132 -13.59 13.34 12.87
N LYS A 133 -13.85 13.38 11.56
CA LYS A 133 -14.86 14.21 10.92
C LYS A 133 -15.77 13.30 10.08
N PRO A 134 -16.90 12.81 10.62
CA PRO A 134 -17.75 11.82 9.95
C PRO A 134 -18.29 12.28 8.59
N ASN A 135 -18.40 13.60 8.40
CA ASN A 135 -18.93 14.23 7.20
C ASN A 135 -17.87 14.52 6.12
N GLU A 136 -16.58 14.29 6.39
CA GLU A 136 -15.55 14.37 5.35
C GLU A 136 -15.59 13.12 4.46
N ALA A 137 -15.20 13.29 3.19
CA ALA A 137 -15.13 12.20 2.21
C ALA A 137 -13.88 11.34 2.45
#